data_AF-A0A455SS49-F1
#
_entry.id   AF-A0A455SS49-F1
#
_cell.length_a   1.000
_cell.length_b   1.000
_cell.length_c   1.000
_cell.angle_alpha   90.00
_cell.angle_beta   90.00
_cell.angle_gamma   90.00
#
_symmetry.space_group_name_H-M   'P 1'
#
loop_
_entity.id
_entity.type
_entity.pdbx_description
1 polymer ?
#
loop_
_entity_poly.entity_id
_entity_poly.type
_entity_poly.pdbx_seq_one_letter_code
_entity_poly.pdbx_strand_id
1 'polypeptide(L)'
;MTTAPRARKKSAPAPPPQQDEPIIHGDTQTLLRWLIHYWEKLALPTAELSFLAMTQDRREFARWTGKRLNPLVLGCYCYLSTQRADAQRPTSGSPHTMAPVHWHLIFIEPDMQPQSIEVTIAHELIHLADRVNGTPRRHRHHGFDAIAVEEAAITGYSLEELRALLHEEGQRREKARRAARPLRYLYECPHCKKQYPRARRYSQPVSCSSCDKDYNPRFHLRLASLL
;
A
#
# COMPACT_ATOMS: atom_id res chain seq x y z
N MET A 1 -0.97 39.63 8.13
CA MET A 1 -1.80 38.58 8.78
C MET A 1 -1.83 37.36 7.88
N THR A 2 -0.90 36.43 8.07
CA THR A 2 -0.80 35.17 7.31
C THR A 2 -1.81 34.16 7.88
N THR A 3 -2.85 33.87 7.10
CA THR A 3 -3.83 32.83 7.39
C THR A 3 -3.12 31.47 7.43
N ALA A 4 -3.14 30.83 8.59
CA ALA A 4 -2.66 29.46 8.74
C ALA A 4 -3.45 28.54 7.79
N PRO A 5 -2.79 27.59 7.09
CA PRO A 5 -3.49 26.65 6.24
C PRO A 5 -4.46 25.82 7.09
N ARG A 6 -5.76 25.94 6.77
CA ARG A 6 -6.86 25.18 7.37
C ARG A 6 -6.49 23.70 7.34
N ALA A 7 -6.27 23.10 8.51
CA ALA A 7 -5.99 21.68 8.63
C ALA A 7 -7.10 20.91 7.89
N ARG A 8 -6.76 20.22 6.79
CA ARG A 8 -7.70 19.33 6.10
C ARG A 8 -8.13 18.28 7.12
N LYS A 9 -9.40 18.33 7.55
CA LYS A 9 -10.01 17.26 8.34
C LYS A 9 -9.73 15.95 7.60
N LYS A 10 -9.01 15.02 8.23
CA LYS A 10 -8.89 13.66 7.72
C LYS A 10 -10.32 13.14 7.62
N SER A 11 -10.83 12.93 6.41
CA SER A 11 -12.11 12.25 6.23
C SER A 11 -12.00 10.89 6.93
N ALA A 12 -12.99 10.59 7.78
CA ALA A 12 -13.07 9.28 8.40
C ALA A 12 -13.10 8.21 7.29
N PRO A 13 -12.49 7.03 7.51
CA PRO A 13 -12.64 5.90 6.61
C PRO A 13 -14.12 5.63 6.38
N ALA A 14 -14.52 5.50 5.12
CA ALA A 14 -15.87 5.16 4.71
C ALA A 14 -15.81 3.78 4.03
N PRO A 15 -15.86 2.68 4.80
CA PRO A 15 -15.77 1.35 4.23
C PRO A 15 -16.93 1.09 3.24
N PRO A 16 -16.78 0.11 2.34
CA PRO A 16 -17.83 -0.25 1.40
C PRO A 16 -19.14 -0.62 2.12
N PRO A 17 -20.31 -0.47 1.47
CA PRO A 17 -21.56 -1.01 1.98
C PRO A 17 -21.53 -2.54 1.95
N GLN A 18 -22.16 -3.19 2.92
CA GLN A 18 -22.26 -4.66 2.93
C GLN A 18 -23.23 -5.13 1.83
N GLN A 19 -22.83 -6.17 1.10
CA GLN A 19 -23.61 -6.83 0.06
C GLN A 19 -23.16 -8.30 -0.06
N ASP A 20 -23.90 -9.12 -0.82
CA ASP A 20 -23.65 -10.56 -0.89
C ASP A 20 -22.40 -10.93 -1.72
N GLU A 21 -22.02 -10.07 -2.67
CA GLU A 21 -20.90 -10.28 -3.59
C GLU A 21 -19.69 -9.37 -3.27
N PRO A 22 -18.45 -9.79 -3.62
CA PRO A 22 -17.29 -8.92 -3.46
C PRO A 22 -17.43 -7.64 -4.27
N ILE A 23 -17.03 -6.51 -3.69
CA ILE A 23 -17.09 -5.21 -4.36
C ILE A 23 -15.84 -5.06 -5.24
N ILE A 24 -16.02 -4.87 -6.55
CA ILE A 24 -14.91 -4.71 -7.49
C ILE A 24 -15.07 -3.41 -8.26
N HIS A 25 -14.03 -2.57 -8.21
CA HIS A 25 -13.99 -1.29 -8.90
C HIS A 25 -12.73 -1.17 -9.76
N GLY A 26 -12.86 -1.35 -11.07
CA GLY A 26 -11.74 -1.36 -12.02
C GLY A 26 -12.02 -2.25 -13.23
N ASP A 27 -10.98 -2.87 -13.79
CA ASP A 27 -11.12 -3.93 -14.79
C ASP A 27 -11.71 -5.19 -14.15
N THR A 28 -13.04 -5.25 -14.11
CA THR A 28 -13.80 -6.32 -13.49
C THR A 28 -13.46 -7.70 -14.07
N GLN A 29 -13.20 -7.81 -15.38
CA GLN A 29 -12.93 -9.09 -16.01
C GLN A 29 -11.61 -9.69 -15.53
N THR A 30 -10.54 -8.89 -15.52
CA THR A 30 -9.22 -9.34 -15.07
C THR A 30 -9.20 -9.58 -13.56
N LEU A 31 -9.77 -8.67 -12.78
CA LEU A 31 -9.78 -8.77 -11.31
C LEU A 31 -10.59 -9.98 -10.84
N LEU A 32 -11.80 -10.21 -11.36
CA LEU A 32 -12.61 -11.37 -10.98
C LEU A 32 -11.96 -12.69 -11.38
N ARG A 33 -11.39 -12.77 -12.59
CA ARG A 33 -10.74 -13.99 -13.07
C ARG A 33 -9.67 -14.47 -12.08
N TRP A 34 -8.76 -13.58 -11.72
CA TRP A 34 -7.65 -13.93 -10.83
C TRP A 34 -8.08 -14.03 -9.38
N LEU A 35 -9.04 -13.21 -8.94
CA LEU A 35 -9.66 -13.35 -7.63
C LEU A 35 -10.20 -14.77 -7.44
N ILE A 36 -11.10 -15.23 -8.32
CA ILE A 36 -11.71 -16.57 -8.21
C ILE A 36 -10.64 -17.66 -8.27
N HIS A 37 -9.73 -17.57 -9.24
CA HIS A 37 -8.67 -18.56 -9.42
C HIS A 37 -7.82 -18.76 -8.16
N TYR A 38 -7.34 -17.66 -7.55
CA TYR A 38 -6.51 -17.74 -6.36
C TYR A 38 -7.31 -17.93 -5.08
N TRP A 39 -8.58 -17.52 -5.04
CA TRP A 39 -9.48 -17.80 -3.92
C TRP A 39 -9.67 -19.31 -3.74
N GLU A 40 -9.93 -20.02 -4.84
CA GLU A 40 -10.04 -21.48 -4.85
C GLU A 40 -8.71 -22.14 -4.49
N LYS A 41 -7.60 -21.68 -5.08
CA LYS A 41 -6.27 -22.26 -4.84
C LYS A 41 -5.78 -22.09 -3.41
N LEU A 42 -6.16 -21.00 -2.74
CA LEU A 42 -5.89 -20.74 -1.31
C LEU A 42 -6.93 -21.39 -0.38
N ALA A 43 -7.97 -22.02 -0.92
CA ALA A 43 -9.09 -22.58 -0.17
C ALA A 43 -9.73 -21.56 0.81
N LEU A 44 -9.88 -20.31 0.37
CA LEU A 44 -10.44 -19.24 1.20
C LEU A 44 -11.94 -19.48 1.47
N PRO A 45 -12.43 -19.26 2.71
CA PRO A 45 -13.85 -19.48 3.04
C PRO A 45 -14.77 -18.57 2.24
N THR A 46 -15.81 -19.12 1.61
CA THR A 46 -16.79 -18.33 0.83
C THR A 46 -17.51 -17.28 1.68
N ALA A 47 -17.64 -17.50 2.99
CA ALA A 47 -18.20 -16.54 3.93
C ALA A 47 -17.42 -15.20 3.99
N GLU A 48 -16.14 -15.19 3.59
CA GLU A 48 -15.32 -13.97 3.58
C GLU A 48 -15.48 -13.15 2.28
N LEU A 49 -16.12 -13.69 1.24
CA LEU A 49 -16.31 -12.99 -0.04
C LEU A 49 -17.16 -11.73 0.09
N SER A 50 -18.22 -11.77 0.91
CA SER A 50 -19.11 -10.62 1.15
C SER A 50 -18.43 -9.49 1.95
N PHE A 51 -17.27 -9.76 2.54
CA PHE A 51 -16.44 -8.77 3.25
C PHE A 51 -15.22 -8.33 2.43
N LEU A 52 -15.10 -8.75 1.17
CA LEU A 52 -14.03 -8.36 0.27
C LEU A 52 -14.43 -7.16 -0.59
N ALA A 53 -13.54 -6.17 -0.66
CA ALA A 53 -13.58 -5.15 -1.69
C ALA A 53 -12.21 -4.97 -2.35
N MET A 54 -12.18 -4.92 -3.68
CA MET A 54 -11.00 -4.75 -4.51
C MET A 54 -11.16 -3.54 -5.41
N THR A 55 -10.13 -2.71 -5.53
CA THR A 55 -10.19 -1.52 -6.38
C THR A 55 -8.87 -1.25 -7.10
N GLN A 56 -8.98 -0.73 -8.32
CA GLN A 56 -7.88 -0.15 -9.07
C GLN A 56 -7.84 1.39 -8.97
N ASP A 57 -8.76 2.00 -8.22
CA ASP A 57 -8.77 3.44 -7.95
C ASP A 57 -8.14 3.76 -6.58
N ARG A 58 -7.01 4.47 -6.63
CA ARG A 58 -6.29 4.95 -5.43
C ARG A 58 -7.12 5.90 -4.57
N ARG A 59 -8.03 6.69 -5.16
CA ARG A 59 -8.93 7.59 -4.44
C ARG A 59 -9.98 6.80 -3.69
N GLU A 60 -10.52 5.78 -4.34
CA GLU A 60 -11.49 4.87 -3.76
C GLU A 60 -10.89 4.08 -2.60
N PHE A 61 -9.70 3.51 -2.79
CA PHE A 61 -8.99 2.84 -1.69
C PHE A 61 -8.69 3.80 -0.52
N ALA A 62 -8.33 5.06 -0.82
CA ALA A 62 -8.11 6.07 0.20
C ALA A 62 -9.40 6.50 0.91
N ARG A 63 -10.55 6.48 0.22
CA ARG A 63 -11.88 6.70 0.80
C ARG A 63 -12.22 5.60 1.79
N TRP A 64 -12.02 4.33 1.41
CA TRP A 64 -12.31 3.19 2.27
C TRP A 64 -11.40 3.11 3.50
N THR A 65 -10.11 3.36 3.33
CA THR A 65 -9.11 3.12 4.38
C THR A 65 -8.70 4.38 5.16
N GLY A 66 -8.99 5.57 4.63
CA GLY A 66 -8.40 6.84 5.09
C GLY A 66 -6.91 6.98 4.78
N LYS A 67 -6.29 6.03 4.05
CA LYS A 67 -4.84 6.00 3.77
C LYS A 67 -4.57 6.31 2.30
N ARG A 68 -3.66 7.26 2.05
CA ARG A 68 -3.18 7.54 0.69
C ARG A 68 -1.99 6.65 0.38
N LEU A 69 -2.10 5.89 -0.70
CA LEU A 69 -1.01 5.05 -1.18
C LEU A 69 0.12 5.86 -1.80
N ASN A 70 1.35 5.37 -1.64
CA ASN A 70 2.50 5.90 -2.39
C ASN A 70 2.31 5.58 -3.89
N PRO A 71 2.59 6.53 -4.82
CA PRO A 71 2.46 6.29 -6.27
C PRO A 71 3.22 5.09 -6.83
N LEU A 72 4.22 4.58 -6.11
CA LEU A 72 4.99 3.39 -6.51
C LEU A 72 4.39 2.07 -6.00
N VAL A 73 3.32 2.10 -5.20
CA VAL A 73 2.65 0.89 -4.69
C VAL A 73 1.99 0.14 -5.85
N LEU A 74 2.26 -1.16 -5.97
CA LEU A 74 1.67 -2.06 -6.97
C LEU A 74 0.41 -2.74 -6.44
N GLY A 75 0.46 -3.23 -5.20
CA GLY A 75 -0.68 -3.82 -4.48
C GLY A 75 -0.72 -3.34 -3.03
N CYS A 76 -1.90 -3.38 -2.42
CA CYS A 76 -2.01 -3.20 -0.98
C CYS A 76 -3.26 -3.85 -0.39
N TYR A 77 -3.05 -4.76 0.56
CA TYR A 77 -4.07 -5.28 1.43
C TYR A 77 -4.21 -4.44 2.71
N CYS A 78 -5.45 -4.16 3.09
CA CYS A 78 -5.81 -3.52 4.34
C CYS A 78 -7.02 -4.22 4.96
N TYR A 79 -6.84 -4.69 6.19
CA TYR A 79 -7.94 -5.17 7.02
C TYR A 79 -8.50 -4.02 7.86
N LEU A 80 -9.82 -3.86 7.85
CA LEU A 80 -10.54 -2.98 8.77
C LEU A 80 -11.46 -3.81 9.66
N SER A 81 -11.54 -3.46 10.93
CA SER A 81 -12.53 -4.00 11.87
C SER A 81 -13.23 -2.84 12.57
N THR A 82 -14.55 -2.91 12.71
CA THR A 82 -15.32 -1.92 13.46
C THR A 82 -15.19 -2.10 14.98
N GLN A 83 -14.44 -3.08 15.46
CA GLN A 83 -14.02 -3.09 16.86
C GLN A 83 -13.13 -1.86 17.10
N ARG A 84 -13.72 -0.83 17.70
CA ARG A 84 -13.00 0.29 18.28
C ARG A 84 -11.86 -0.26 19.14
N ALA A 85 -10.62 -0.11 18.66
CA ALA A 85 -9.42 -0.25 19.47
C ALA A 85 -9.27 0.91 20.48
N ASP A 86 -10.29 1.76 20.63
CA ASP A 86 -10.47 2.66 21.77
C ASP A 86 -11.39 1.98 22.78
N ALA A 87 -10.81 1.09 23.58
CA ALA A 87 -11.34 0.71 24.89
C ALA A 87 -11.26 1.94 25.83
N GLN A 88 -12.02 2.99 25.54
CA GLN A 88 -12.44 3.96 26.54
C GLN A 88 -13.68 3.38 27.20
N ARG A 89 -13.52 3.09 28.50
CA ARG A 89 -14.48 2.61 29.50
C ARG A 89 -15.96 2.61 29.07
N PRO A 90 -16.68 1.49 29.23
CA PRO A 90 -18.12 1.46 28.98
C PRO A 90 -18.83 2.37 29.98
N THR A 91 -19.34 3.50 29.52
CA THR A 91 -20.45 4.18 30.21
C THR A 91 -21.71 3.39 29.91
N SER A 92 -22.14 2.66 30.93
CA SER A 92 -23.44 2.01 31.13
C SER A 92 -24.54 2.34 30.12
N GLY A 93 -25.13 1.30 29.50
CA GLY A 93 -26.58 1.30 29.30
C GLY A 93 -27.15 1.02 27.90
N SER A 94 -26.44 0.39 26.96
CA SER A 94 -27.12 -0.06 25.72
C SER A 94 -26.58 -1.39 25.18
N PRO A 95 -27.37 -2.49 25.21
CA PRO A 95 -27.00 -3.77 24.62
C PRO A 95 -27.40 -3.76 23.15
N HIS A 96 -26.68 -3.01 22.32
CA HIS A 96 -26.62 -3.29 20.90
C HIS A 96 -25.25 -3.90 20.61
N THR A 97 -25.14 -5.19 20.86
CA THR A 97 -24.02 -6.02 20.39
C THR A 97 -24.13 -6.12 18.88
N MET A 98 -23.83 -5.04 18.15
CA MET A 98 -23.58 -5.16 16.71
C MET A 98 -22.38 -6.09 16.57
N ALA A 99 -22.56 -7.21 15.87
CA ALA A 99 -21.46 -8.08 15.53
C ALA A 99 -20.34 -7.24 14.90
N PRO A 100 -19.06 -7.50 15.22
CA PRO A 100 -17.97 -6.80 14.59
C PRO A 100 -18.08 -7.00 13.07
N VAL A 101 -18.19 -5.89 12.34
CA VAL A 101 -18.15 -5.89 10.88
C VAL A 101 -16.68 -5.68 10.51
N HIS A 102 -16.12 -6.59 9.72
CA HIS A 102 -14.79 -6.45 9.17
C HIS A 102 -14.82 -6.31 7.65
N TRP A 103 -13.70 -5.83 7.11
CA TRP A 103 -13.50 -5.67 5.68
C TRP A 103 -12.08 -6.06 5.29
N HIS A 104 -11.98 -6.82 4.20
CA HIS A 104 -10.75 -7.08 3.45
C HIS A 104 -10.71 -6.13 2.27
N LEU A 105 -9.82 -5.14 2.31
CA LEU A 105 -9.70 -4.13 1.26
C LEU A 105 -8.41 -4.34 0.49
N ILE A 106 -8.51 -4.52 -0.82
CA ILE A 106 -7.37 -4.73 -1.71
C ILE A 106 -7.30 -3.59 -2.73
N PHE A 107 -6.14 -3.00 -2.86
CA PHE A 107 -5.78 -2.15 -4.01
C PHE A 107 -4.90 -2.94 -4.96
N ILE A 108 -5.19 -2.87 -6.25
CA ILE A 108 -4.32 -3.34 -7.33
C ILE A 108 -4.04 -2.17 -8.25
N GLU A 109 -2.81 -1.99 -8.68
CA GLU A 109 -2.48 -0.93 -9.60
C GLU A 109 -2.86 -1.29 -11.05
N PRO A 110 -3.66 -0.45 -11.74
CA PRO A 110 -4.17 -0.80 -13.07
C PRO A 110 -3.12 -0.77 -14.19
N ASP A 111 -2.12 0.11 -14.09
CA ASP A 111 -1.07 0.22 -15.12
C ASP A 111 0.12 -0.69 -14.79
N MET A 112 -0.11 -1.99 -14.90
CA MET A 112 0.90 -3.04 -14.77
C MET A 112 0.78 -4.01 -15.94
N GLN A 113 1.84 -4.78 -16.22
CA GLN A 113 1.72 -5.91 -17.13
C GLN A 113 0.68 -6.92 -16.61
N PRO A 114 -0.03 -7.66 -17.48
CA PRO A 114 -1.04 -8.64 -17.05
C PRO A 114 -0.54 -9.68 -16.05
N GLN A 115 0.69 -10.18 -16.23
CA GLN A 115 1.33 -11.11 -15.29
C GLN A 115 1.60 -10.46 -13.93
N SER A 116 2.02 -9.19 -13.91
CA SER A 116 2.22 -8.45 -12.68
C SER A 116 0.89 -8.19 -11.93
N ILE A 117 -0.22 -7.97 -12.66
CA ILE A 117 -1.56 -7.88 -12.06
C ILE A 117 -1.92 -9.20 -11.38
N GLU A 118 -1.76 -10.32 -12.08
CA GLU A 118 -2.00 -11.66 -11.56
C GLU A 118 -1.22 -11.93 -10.27
N VAL A 119 0.10 -11.78 -10.32
CA VAL A 119 1.01 -12.00 -9.18
C VAL A 119 0.65 -11.10 -8.00
N THR A 120 0.32 -9.83 -8.26
CA THR A 120 -0.08 -8.90 -7.21
C THR A 120 -1.39 -9.32 -6.55
N ILE A 121 -2.37 -9.80 -7.32
CA ILE A 121 -3.62 -10.32 -6.74
C ILE A 121 -3.34 -11.54 -5.86
N ALA A 122 -2.49 -12.47 -6.31
CA ALA A 122 -2.09 -13.62 -5.50
C ALA A 122 -1.39 -13.18 -4.19
N HIS A 123 -0.47 -12.21 -4.25
CA HIS A 123 0.19 -11.64 -3.08
C HIS A 123 -0.79 -11.10 -2.04
N GLU A 124 -1.74 -10.27 -2.48
CA GLU A 124 -2.69 -9.64 -1.57
C GLU A 124 -3.68 -10.66 -0.97
N LEU A 125 -4.01 -11.72 -1.72
CA LEU A 125 -4.82 -12.82 -1.22
C LEU A 125 -4.06 -13.72 -0.24
N ILE A 126 -2.74 -13.88 -0.35
CA ILE A 126 -1.93 -14.55 0.68
C ILE A 126 -2.03 -13.79 2.01
N HIS A 127 -1.93 -12.45 2.00
CA HIS A 127 -2.14 -11.65 3.23
C HIS A 127 -3.55 -11.79 3.80
N LEU A 128 -4.55 -11.93 2.92
CA LEU A 128 -5.93 -12.21 3.34
C LEU A 128 -6.02 -13.59 3.99
N ALA A 129 -5.46 -14.63 3.37
CA ALA A 129 -5.44 -15.99 3.89
C ALA A 129 -4.78 -16.06 5.27
N ASP A 130 -3.64 -15.41 5.44
CA ASP A 130 -2.97 -15.28 6.73
C ASP A 130 -3.87 -14.66 7.81
N ARG A 131 -4.65 -13.63 7.44
CA ARG A 131 -5.58 -12.99 8.37
C ARG A 131 -6.70 -13.95 8.77
N VAL A 132 -7.31 -14.63 7.80
CA VAL A 132 -8.42 -15.57 8.02
C VAL A 132 -7.96 -16.75 8.88
N ASN A 133 -6.75 -17.24 8.63
CA ASN A 133 -6.14 -18.35 9.39
C ASN A 133 -5.60 -17.93 10.77
N GLY A 134 -5.75 -16.66 11.17
CA GLY A 134 -5.30 -16.17 12.48
C GLY A 134 -3.79 -15.97 12.60
N THR A 135 -3.05 -15.98 11.48
CA THR A 135 -1.60 -15.78 11.41
C THR A 135 -1.21 -14.49 10.68
N PRO A 136 -1.80 -13.31 10.98
CA PRO A 136 -1.61 -12.12 10.19
C PRO A 136 -0.17 -11.61 10.26
N ARG A 137 0.42 -11.52 9.09
CA ARG A 137 1.79 -11.10 8.83
C ARG A 137 1.84 -9.59 8.58
N ARG A 138 2.79 -8.88 9.19
CA ARG A 138 3.00 -7.44 8.93
C ARG A 138 4.05 -7.30 7.85
N HIS A 139 3.73 -6.62 6.75
CA HIS A 139 4.62 -6.37 5.60
C HIS A 139 6.07 -5.90 5.94
N ARG A 140 6.31 -5.33 7.13
CA ARG A 140 7.63 -4.86 7.60
C ARG A 140 8.51 -5.97 8.22
N HIS A 141 7.96 -7.15 8.49
CA HIS A 141 8.60 -8.23 9.27
C HIS A 141 8.86 -9.52 8.47
N HIS A 142 8.56 -9.54 7.17
CA HIS A 142 8.90 -10.67 6.32
C HIS A 142 10.20 -10.36 5.61
N GLY A 143 11.20 -11.23 5.77
CA GLY A 143 12.40 -11.20 4.94
C GLY A 143 12.00 -11.23 3.47
N PHE A 144 12.87 -10.72 2.60
CA PHE A 144 12.63 -10.46 1.17
C PHE A 144 11.94 -11.62 0.43
N ASP A 145 12.09 -12.86 0.91
CA ASP A 145 11.64 -14.07 0.21
C ASP A 145 10.51 -14.88 0.88
N ALA A 146 10.05 -14.57 2.12
CA ALA A 146 9.11 -15.46 2.81
C ALA A 146 7.75 -15.58 2.10
N ILE A 147 7.22 -14.44 1.62
CA ILE A 147 6.00 -14.43 0.79
C ILE A 147 6.32 -14.84 -0.65
N ALA A 148 7.52 -14.52 -1.16
CA ALA A 148 7.92 -14.86 -2.52
C ALA A 148 7.92 -16.37 -2.80
N VAL A 149 8.26 -17.20 -1.80
CA VAL A 149 8.19 -18.66 -1.92
C VAL A 149 6.75 -19.14 -2.03
N GLU A 150 5.83 -18.57 -1.25
CA GLU A 150 4.39 -18.89 -1.33
C GLU A 150 3.77 -18.39 -2.63
N GLU A 151 4.15 -17.18 -3.07
CA GLU A 151 3.79 -16.65 -4.38
C GLU A 151 4.26 -17.58 -5.49
N ALA A 152 5.52 -18.03 -5.47
CA ALA A 152 6.05 -18.95 -6.45
C ALA A 152 5.27 -20.28 -6.46
N ALA A 153 5.02 -20.84 -5.29
CA ALA A 153 4.26 -22.08 -5.15
C ALA A 153 2.82 -21.93 -5.69
N ILE A 154 2.18 -20.78 -5.47
CA ILE A 154 0.79 -20.58 -5.84
C ILE A 154 0.60 -20.08 -7.26
N THR A 155 1.51 -19.29 -7.80
CA THR A 155 1.41 -18.76 -9.17
C THR A 155 2.05 -19.72 -10.18
N GLY A 156 3.00 -20.56 -9.74
CA GLY A 156 3.79 -21.43 -10.60
C GLY A 156 5.00 -20.73 -11.22
N TYR A 157 5.18 -19.43 -11.00
CA TYR A 157 6.38 -18.71 -11.40
C TYR A 157 7.56 -19.07 -10.48
N SER A 158 8.77 -19.02 -11.02
CA SER A 158 10.00 -19.09 -10.24
C SER A 158 10.26 -17.79 -9.48
N LEU A 159 11.06 -17.87 -8.41
CA LEU A 159 11.49 -16.67 -7.66
C LEU A 159 12.21 -15.64 -8.54
N GLU A 160 12.95 -16.10 -9.56
CA GLU A 160 13.66 -15.22 -10.48
C GLU A 160 12.68 -14.45 -11.38
N GLU A 161 11.64 -15.11 -11.90
CA GLU A 161 10.57 -14.47 -12.67
C GLU A 161 9.82 -13.44 -11.82
N LEU A 162 9.45 -13.78 -10.58
CA LEU A 162 8.78 -12.85 -9.67
C LEU A 162 9.64 -11.61 -9.38
N ARG A 163 10.94 -11.81 -9.14
CA ARG A 163 11.90 -10.71 -8.94
C ARG A 163 12.04 -9.84 -10.19
N ALA A 164 12.08 -10.45 -11.38
CA ALA A 164 12.16 -9.75 -12.64
C ALA A 164 10.90 -8.88 -12.87
N LEU A 165 9.70 -9.44 -12.69
CA LEU A 165 8.43 -8.71 -12.80
C LEU A 165 8.38 -7.50 -11.86
N LEU A 166 8.71 -7.71 -10.57
CA LEU A 166 8.74 -6.63 -9.59
C LEU A 166 9.76 -5.54 -9.97
N HIS A 167 10.92 -5.95 -10.45
CA HIS A 167 11.97 -5.03 -10.89
C HIS A 167 11.51 -4.19 -12.08
N GLU A 168 10.96 -4.82 -13.12
CA GLU A 168 10.46 -4.18 -14.32
C GLU A 168 9.33 -3.19 -14.01
N GLU A 169 8.34 -3.59 -13.20
CA GLU A 169 7.27 -2.68 -12.78
C GLU A 169 7.81 -1.50 -11.97
N GLY A 170 8.77 -1.76 -11.08
CA GLY A 170 9.48 -0.72 -10.34
C GLY A 170 10.18 0.28 -11.26
N GLN A 171 10.89 -0.20 -12.28
CA GLN A 171 11.56 0.63 -13.28
C GLN A 171 10.57 1.42 -14.14
N ARG A 172 9.53 0.78 -14.67
CA ARG A 172 8.49 1.43 -15.49
C ARG A 172 7.84 2.58 -14.74
N ARG A 173 7.47 2.35 -13.48
CA ARG A 173 6.86 3.37 -12.63
C ARG A 173 7.81 4.46 -12.23
N GLU A 174 9.07 4.13 -11.94
CA GLU A 174 10.07 5.15 -11.66
C GLU A 174 10.27 6.03 -12.88
N LYS A 175 10.39 5.45 -14.07
CA LYS A 175 10.50 6.19 -15.34
C LYS A 175 9.29 7.10 -15.56
N ALA A 176 8.06 6.58 -15.45
CA ALA A 176 6.85 7.38 -15.58
C ALA A 176 6.78 8.51 -14.54
N ARG A 177 7.14 8.22 -13.29
CA ARG A 177 7.23 9.21 -12.20
C ARG A 177 8.24 10.29 -12.53
N ARG A 178 9.40 9.95 -13.08
CA ARG A 178 10.45 10.91 -13.46
C ARG A 178 10.09 11.72 -14.69
N ALA A 179 9.40 11.14 -15.67
CA ALA A 179 8.83 11.88 -16.78
C ALA A 179 7.82 12.94 -16.30
N ALA A 180 6.91 12.56 -15.40
CA ALA A 180 5.93 13.49 -14.83
C ALA A 180 6.52 14.48 -13.81
N ARG A 181 7.59 14.10 -13.12
CA ARG A 181 8.24 14.86 -12.04
C ARG A 181 9.76 14.78 -12.20
N PRO A 182 10.33 15.50 -13.16
CA PRO A 182 11.76 15.48 -13.41
C PRO A 182 12.53 15.97 -12.18
N LEU A 183 13.72 15.41 -12.02
CA LEU A 183 14.69 15.88 -11.04
C LEU A 183 15.19 17.25 -11.51
N ARG A 184 15.21 18.23 -10.60
CA ARG A 184 15.56 19.63 -10.92
C ARG A 184 16.57 20.23 -9.96
N TYR A 185 16.80 19.58 -8.82
CA TYR A 185 17.63 20.09 -7.74
C TYR A 185 18.53 18.97 -7.26
N LEU A 186 19.83 19.22 -7.23
CA LEU A 186 20.81 18.31 -6.64
C LEU A 186 21.28 18.89 -5.31
N TYR A 187 20.95 18.21 -4.23
CA TYR A 187 21.48 18.53 -2.92
C TYR A 187 22.68 17.64 -2.60
N GLU A 188 23.67 18.17 -1.88
CA GLU A 188 24.86 17.44 -1.48
C GLU A 188 25.10 17.61 0.02
N CYS A 189 25.53 16.53 0.69
CA CYS A 189 26.07 16.63 2.03
C CYS A 189 27.50 17.21 1.99
N PRO A 190 27.79 18.32 2.69
CA PRO A 190 29.13 18.91 2.66
C PRO A 190 30.22 17.99 3.26
N HIS A 191 29.82 17.05 4.14
CA HIS A 191 30.71 16.12 4.84
C HIS A 191 31.01 14.87 4.00
N CYS A 192 30.00 14.05 3.68
CA CYS A 192 30.21 12.77 2.98
C CYS A 192 30.03 12.84 1.46
N LYS A 193 29.73 14.01 0.89
CA LYS A 193 29.52 14.24 -0.56
C LYS A 193 28.38 13.43 -1.19
N LYS A 194 27.57 12.76 -0.38
CA LYS A 194 26.40 12.03 -0.88
C LYS A 194 25.41 13.00 -1.51
N GLN A 195 24.94 12.62 -2.69
CA GLN A 195 24.01 13.40 -3.49
C GLN A 195 22.56 12.96 -3.28
N TYR A 196 21.66 13.94 -3.31
CA TYR A 196 20.24 13.79 -3.07
C TYR A 196 19.46 14.53 -4.15
N PRO A 197 19.21 13.89 -5.31
CA PRO A 197 18.40 14.47 -6.36
C PRO A 197 16.95 14.65 -5.92
N ARG A 198 16.36 15.80 -6.22
CA ARG A 198 14.96 16.14 -5.87
C ARG A 198 14.22 16.77 -7.05
N ALA A 199 12.95 16.42 -7.18
CA ALA A 199 12.04 17.07 -8.12
C ALA A 199 11.54 18.44 -7.60
N ARG A 200 11.61 18.67 -6.29
CA ARG A 200 11.20 19.91 -5.60
C ARG A 200 12.23 20.27 -4.54
N ARG A 201 12.42 21.56 -4.29
CA ARG A 201 13.24 22.03 -3.16
C ARG A 201 12.70 21.49 -1.84
N TYR A 202 13.59 21.30 -0.87
CA TYR A 202 13.16 21.05 0.51
C TYR A 202 12.45 22.28 1.04
N SER A 203 11.31 22.07 1.71
CA SER A 203 10.54 23.15 2.35
C SER A 203 11.06 23.52 3.73
N GLN A 204 11.94 22.69 4.29
CA GLN A 204 12.58 22.86 5.60
C GLN A 204 14.04 22.41 5.48
N PRO A 205 14.94 22.91 6.35
CA PRO A 205 16.29 22.38 6.45
C PRO A 205 16.27 20.87 6.72
N VAL A 206 17.09 20.12 5.99
CA VAL A 206 17.26 18.68 6.15
C VAL A 206 18.75 18.35 6.23
N SER A 207 19.08 17.24 6.88
CA SER A 207 20.47 16.79 7.04
C SER A 207 20.68 15.39 6.47
N CYS A 208 21.95 15.02 6.31
CA CYS A 208 22.35 13.74 5.73
C CYS A 208 22.06 12.56 6.66
N SER A 209 21.04 11.77 6.33
CA SER A 209 20.66 10.56 7.06
C SER A 209 21.72 9.45 7.08
N SER A 210 22.74 9.54 6.23
CA SER A 210 23.86 8.60 6.19
C SER A 210 25.00 9.01 7.12
N CYS A 211 25.12 10.29 7.48
CA CYS A 211 26.07 10.75 8.50
C CYS A 211 25.46 10.64 9.91
N ASP A 212 24.18 10.96 10.04
CA ASP A 212 23.46 10.92 11.30
C ASP A 212 22.00 10.54 11.02
N LYS A 213 21.42 9.63 11.80
CA LYS A 213 20.02 9.19 11.60
C LYS A 213 19.03 10.28 12.03
N ASP A 214 19.43 11.11 12.99
CA ASP A 214 18.63 12.23 13.49
C ASP A 214 19.01 13.53 12.78
N TYR A 215 18.13 14.53 12.85
CA TYR A 215 18.43 15.82 12.24
C TYR A 215 19.64 16.47 12.92
N ASN A 216 20.72 16.67 12.15
CA ASN A 216 21.93 17.31 12.64
C ASN A 216 22.33 18.49 11.72
N PRO A 217 22.31 19.74 12.21
CA PRO A 217 22.57 20.92 11.39
C PRO A 217 24.00 20.96 10.81
N ARG A 218 24.97 20.25 11.42
CA ARG A 218 26.33 20.13 10.88
C ARG A 218 26.37 19.44 9.52
N PHE A 219 25.41 18.54 9.27
CA PHE A 219 25.29 17.77 8.04
C PHE A 219 24.13 18.26 7.16
N HIS A 220 23.71 19.53 7.33
CA HIS A 220 22.70 20.18 6.51
C HIS A 220 23.03 20.04 5.01
N LEU A 221 22.06 19.53 4.25
CA LEU A 221 22.21 19.34 2.81
C LEU A 221 22.16 20.68 2.08
N ARG A 222 23.20 20.98 1.30
CA ARG A 222 23.29 22.22 0.54
C ARG A 222 22.84 21.98 -0.90
N LEU A 223 22.16 22.95 -1.50
CA LEU A 223 21.86 22.89 -2.93
C LEU A 223 23.18 23.06 -3.70
N ALA A 224 23.61 22.02 -4.40
CA ALA A 224 24.85 22.00 -5.17
C ALA A 224 24.63 22.52 -6.59
N SER A 225 23.57 22.06 -7.27
CA SER A 225 23.23 22.51 -8.62
C SER A 225 21.74 22.34 -8.94
N LEU A 226 21.32 22.96 -10.04
CA LEU A 226 20.10 22.61 -10.76
C LEU A 226 20.42 21.48 -11.75
N LEU A 227 19.43 20.63 -12.02
CA LEU A 227 19.50 19.52 -12.98
C LEU A 227 18.64 19.81 -14.20
#